data_AF-A0A350Y5A3-F1
#
_entry.id   AF-A0A350Y5A3-F1
#
_cell.length_a   1.000
_cell.length_b   1.000
_cell.length_c   1.000
_cell.angle_alpha   90.00
_cell.angle_beta   90.00
_cell.angle_gamma   90.00
#
_symmetry.space_group_name_H-M   'P 1'
#
loop_
_entity.id
_entity.type
_entity.pdbx_description
1 polymer ?
#
loop_
_entity_poly.entity_id
_entity_poly.type
_entity_poly.pdbx_seq_one_letter_code
_entity_poly.pdbx_strand_id
1 'polypeptide(L)'
;MIDVTDNPRVRDRIYTWIGNHINAINAELNACLEACHGCFHPELRRPMQILAAPLAQHFGIDGLCNILVNPTVILIDVGRTAPQDWLSIVVHEYAHGHLGSPGHDQRFFEILSHLCLGLGLEPPVWQPDMEMYLRNWPHCASSANPLAFWMGYF
;
A
#
# COMPACT_ATOMS: atom_id res chain seq x y z
N MET A 1 6.52 7.21 10.64
CA MET A 1 5.68 8.32 11.16
C MET A 1 6.25 9.64 10.64
N ILE A 2 5.38 10.55 10.25
CA ILE A 2 5.63 11.62 9.26
C ILE A 2 6.84 12.49 9.63
N ASP A 3 7.88 12.48 8.79
CA ASP A 3 8.87 13.56 8.77
C ASP A 3 8.24 14.73 8.02
N VAL A 4 7.29 15.40 8.68
CA VAL A 4 6.71 16.63 8.13
C VAL A 4 7.80 17.66 8.32
N THR A 5 8.46 18.00 7.22
CA THR A 5 9.50 19.02 7.13
C THR A 5 9.41 20.10 8.21
N ASP A 6 10.56 20.48 8.76
CA ASP A 6 10.68 21.56 9.74
C ASP A 6 10.18 22.92 9.21
N ASN A 7 9.89 23.04 7.90
CA ASN A 7 9.32 24.22 7.29
C ASN A 7 7.80 24.36 7.61
N PRO A 8 7.40 25.35 8.44
CA PRO A 8 6.01 25.50 8.85
C PRO A 8 5.04 25.75 7.69
N ARG A 9 5.47 26.49 6.65
CA ARG A 9 4.63 26.78 5.48
C ARG A 9 4.30 25.52 4.69
N VAL A 10 5.28 24.62 4.57
CA VAL A 10 5.07 23.35 3.87
C VAL A 10 4.16 22.44 4.69
N ARG A 11 4.37 22.39 6.01
CA ARG A 11 3.48 21.64 6.93
C ARG A 11 2.04 22.12 6.86
N ASP A 12 1.80 23.42 6.96
CA ASP A 12 0.44 23.99 6.92
C ASP A 12 -0.25 23.68 5.59
N ARG A 13 0.51 23.72 4.48
CA ARG A 13 0.03 23.33 3.17
C ARG A 13 -0.34 21.84 3.11
N ILE A 14 0.50 20.98 3.67
CA ILE A 14 0.24 19.53 3.73
C ILE A 14 -1.02 19.23 4.53
N TYR A 15 -1.15 19.82 5.72
CA TYR A 15 -2.32 19.59 6.57
C TYR A 15 -3.61 20.09 5.92
N THR A 16 -3.56 21.27 5.28
CA THR A 16 -4.71 21.79 4.54
C THR A 16 -5.08 20.85 3.39
N TRP A 17 -4.10 20.37 2.63
CA TRP A 17 -4.33 19.46 1.52
C TRP A 17 -4.93 18.13 1.99
N ILE A 18 -4.34 17.50 3.01
CA ILE A 18 -4.84 16.28 3.65
C ILE A 18 -6.28 16.51 4.13
N GLY A 19 -6.54 17.58 4.89
CA GLY A 19 -7.87 17.87 5.42
C GLY A 19 -8.96 17.96 4.34
N ASN A 20 -8.59 18.44 3.14
CA ASN A 20 -9.53 18.60 2.03
C ASN A 20 -9.71 17.32 1.18
N HIS A 21 -8.74 16.40 1.15
CA HIS A 21 -8.73 15.28 0.17
C HIS A 21 -8.67 13.89 0.78
N ILE A 22 -8.30 13.74 2.05
CA ILE A 22 -8.01 12.43 2.65
C ILE A 22 -9.19 11.46 2.59
N ASN A 23 -10.43 11.95 2.70
CA ASN A 23 -11.61 11.10 2.65
C ASN A 23 -11.81 10.47 1.26
N ALA A 24 -11.57 11.23 0.19
CA ALA A 24 -11.69 10.72 -1.18
C ALA A 24 -10.59 9.70 -1.47
N ILE A 25 -9.35 10.02 -1.10
CA ILE A 25 -8.20 9.11 -1.25
C ILE A 25 -8.43 7.82 -0.47
N ASN A 26 -8.88 7.91 0.79
CA ASN A 26 -9.19 6.73 1.60
C ASN A 26 -10.35 5.93 1.03
N ALA A 27 -11.33 6.56 0.37
CA ALA A 27 -12.40 5.84 -0.31
C ALA A 27 -11.87 5.02 -1.50
N GLU A 28 -10.94 5.57 -2.28
CA GLU A 28 -10.27 4.85 -3.37
C GLU A 28 -9.42 3.68 -2.85
N LEU A 29 -8.62 3.90 -1.81
CA LEU A 29 -7.86 2.81 -1.17
C LEU A 29 -8.77 1.73 -0.57
N ASN A 30 -9.91 2.11 0.02
CA ASN A 30 -10.88 1.13 0.50
C ASN A 30 -11.49 0.33 -0.65
N ALA A 31 -11.72 0.93 -1.81
CA ALA A 31 -12.16 0.17 -2.99
C ALA A 31 -11.11 -0.87 -3.42
N CYS A 32 -9.82 -0.54 -3.37
CA CYS A 32 -8.74 -1.52 -3.60
C CYS A 32 -8.73 -2.63 -2.54
N LEU A 33 -8.89 -2.28 -1.25
CA LEU A 33 -8.97 -3.26 -0.16
C LEU A 33 -10.15 -4.21 -0.33
N GLU A 34 -11.33 -3.69 -0.66
CA GLU A 34 -12.53 -4.49 -0.91
C GLU A 34 -12.37 -5.39 -2.15
N ALA A 35 -11.67 -4.92 -3.18
CA ALA A 35 -11.32 -5.77 -4.33
C ALA A 35 -10.45 -6.95 -3.89
N CYS A 36 -9.42 -6.72 -3.07
CA CYS A 36 -8.60 -7.79 -2.50
C CYS A 36 -9.43 -8.75 -1.63
N HIS A 37 -10.35 -8.25 -0.81
CA HIS A 37 -11.30 -9.09 -0.07
C HIS A 37 -12.19 -9.92 -1.00
N GLY A 38 -12.59 -9.37 -2.14
CA GLY A 38 -13.36 -10.04 -3.18
C GLY A 38 -12.69 -11.30 -3.74
N CYS A 39 -11.36 -11.40 -3.68
CA CYS A 39 -10.61 -12.59 -4.10
C CYS A 39 -10.75 -13.79 -3.16
N PHE A 40 -11.29 -13.60 -1.94
CA PHE A 40 -11.39 -14.64 -0.92
C PHE A 40 -12.82 -14.87 -0.48
N HIS A 41 -13.12 -16.13 -0.12
CA HIS A 41 -14.38 -16.49 0.54
C HIS A 41 -14.53 -15.67 1.83
N PRO A 42 -15.74 -15.19 2.19
CA PRO A 42 -15.95 -14.35 3.37
C PRO A 42 -15.33 -14.88 4.67
N GLU A 43 -15.35 -16.20 4.88
CA GLU A 43 -14.78 -16.85 6.07
C GLU A 43 -13.24 -16.83 6.13
N LEU A 44 -12.57 -16.65 4.98
CA LEU A 44 -11.11 -16.55 4.88
C LEU A 44 -10.62 -15.09 4.96
N ARG A 45 -11.53 -14.12 4.96
CA ARG A 45 -11.17 -12.70 5.06
C ARG A 45 -10.73 -12.38 6.47
N ARG A 46 -9.62 -11.66 6.58
CA ARG A 46 -9.18 -11.09 7.85
C ARG A 46 -9.69 -9.66 7.96
N PRO A 47 -10.04 -9.18 9.16
CA PRO A 47 -10.42 -7.79 9.34
C PRO A 47 -9.21 -6.89 9.09
N MET A 48 -9.34 -5.96 8.14
CA MET A 48 -8.29 -5.02 7.77
C MET A 48 -8.85 -3.60 7.68
N GLN A 49 -7.99 -2.62 7.91
CA GLN A 49 -8.24 -1.21 7.65
C GLN A 49 -7.12 -0.68 6.76
N ILE A 50 -7.47 0.21 5.84
CA ILE A 50 -6.50 0.87 4.96
C ILE A 50 -6.64 2.38 5.05
N LEU A 51 -5.50 3.07 5.14
CA LEU A 51 -5.45 4.52 5.23
C LEU A 51 -4.29 5.06 4.40
N ALA A 52 -4.50 6.20 3.75
CA ALA A 52 -3.43 6.94 3.13
C ALA A 52 -2.64 7.72 4.19
N ALA A 53 -1.31 7.70 4.10
CA ALA A 53 -0.46 8.45 5.00
C ALA A 53 0.88 8.80 4.33
N PRO A 54 1.37 10.04 4.48
CA PRO A 54 2.74 10.36 4.07
C PRO A 54 3.75 9.57 4.92
N LEU A 55 4.64 8.82 4.27
CA LEU A 55 5.70 8.06 4.91
C LEU A 55 7.04 8.76 4.68
N ALA A 56 7.85 8.86 5.73
CA ALA A 56 9.14 9.54 5.64
C ALA A 56 10.07 8.87 4.61
N GLN A 57 10.82 9.68 3.84
CA GLN A 57 11.66 9.18 2.75
C GLN A 57 12.67 8.13 3.20
N HIS A 58 13.26 8.33 4.38
CA HIS A 58 14.28 7.44 4.94
C HIS A 58 13.78 6.01 5.24
N PHE A 59 12.46 5.76 5.29
CA PHE A 59 11.95 4.40 5.44
C PHE A 59 12.07 3.57 4.15
N GLY A 60 12.13 4.21 2.97
CA GLY A 60 12.28 3.50 1.70
C GLY A 60 11.15 2.52 1.37
N ILE A 61 9.94 2.76 1.88
CA ILE A 61 8.74 1.93 1.66
C ILE A 61 7.60 2.78 1.10
N ASP A 62 6.75 2.15 0.29
CA ASP A 62 5.56 2.77 -0.31
C ASP A 62 4.27 2.44 0.46
N GLY A 63 4.32 1.34 1.22
CA GLY A 63 3.26 0.88 2.10
C GLY A 63 3.82 0.28 3.40
N LEU A 64 2.93 0.05 4.35
CA LEU A 64 3.22 -0.65 5.60
C LEU A 64 1.99 -1.42 6.05
N CYS A 65 2.13 -2.74 6.20
CA CYS A 65 1.15 -3.60 6.86
C CYS A 65 1.51 -3.88 8.32
N ASN A 66 0.74 -3.33 9.26
CA ASN A 66 0.85 -3.63 10.68
C ASN A 66 -0.04 -4.82 11.06
N ILE A 67 0.53 -6.02 10.97
CA ILE A 67 -0.12 -7.30 11.31
C ILE A 67 -0.24 -7.55 12.83
N LEU A 68 0.30 -6.67 13.67
CA LEU A 68 0.31 -6.84 15.14
C LEU A 68 -0.94 -6.28 15.83
N VAL A 69 -1.84 -5.67 15.07
CA VAL A 69 -3.10 -5.06 15.56
C VAL A 69 -4.30 -5.75 14.93
N ASN A 70 -5.47 -5.63 15.59
CA ASN A 70 -6.73 -6.16 15.09
C ASN A 70 -7.81 -5.05 15.13
N PRO A 71 -8.35 -4.61 13.98
CA PRO A 71 -8.03 -5.06 12.61
C PRO A 71 -6.57 -4.79 12.22
N THR A 72 -6.01 -5.59 11.30
CA THR A 72 -4.71 -5.30 10.67
C THR A 72 -4.79 -3.93 10.00
N VAL A 73 -3.76 -3.09 10.15
CA VAL A 73 -3.75 -1.75 9.55
C VAL A 73 -2.74 -1.68 8.42
N ILE A 74 -3.21 -1.29 7.23
CA ILE A 74 -2.40 -1.00 6.06
C ILE A 74 -2.31 0.52 5.90
N LEU A 75 -1.09 1.04 5.81
CA LEU A 75 -0.83 2.44 5.51
C LEU A 75 -0.18 2.53 4.12
N ILE A 76 -0.73 3.35 3.23
CA ILE A 76 -0.19 3.56 1.88
C ILE A 76 0.25 5.02 1.72
N ASP A 77 1.48 5.23 1.27
CA ASP A 77 1.91 6.55 0.82
C ASP A 77 1.55 6.74 -0.64
N VAL A 78 0.32 7.18 -0.86
CA VAL A 78 -0.24 7.40 -2.20
C VAL A 78 0.51 8.45 -3.03
N GLY A 79 1.39 9.24 -2.41
CA GLY A 79 2.25 10.18 -3.13
C GLY A 79 3.46 9.52 -3.79
N ARG A 80 3.82 8.31 -3.37
CA ARG A 80 5.00 7.59 -3.87
C ARG A 80 4.76 6.86 -5.18
N THR A 81 3.52 6.68 -5.58
CA THR A 81 3.18 6.05 -6.85
C THR A 81 2.03 6.79 -7.50
N ALA A 82 1.87 6.56 -8.80
CA ALA A 82 0.76 7.13 -9.54
C ALA A 82 -0.57 6.45 -9.15
N PRO A 83 -1.72 7.14 -9.24
CA PRO A 83 -3.01 6.58 -8.85
C PRO A 83 -3.36 5.24 -9.50
N GLN A 84 -2.98 5.04 -10.77
CA GLN A 84 -3.20 3.78 -11.47
C GLN A 84 -2.44 2.58 -10.86
N ASP A 85 -1.38 2.83 -10.10
CA ASP A 85 -0.55 1.80 -9.48
C ASP A 85 -0.89 1.56 -8.01
N TRP A 86 -1.85 2.29 -7.43
CA TRP A 86 -2.21 2.11 -6.01
C TRP A 86 -2.66 0.68 -5.71
N LEU A 87 -3.40 0.05 -6.63
CA LEU A 87 -3.82 -1.34 -6.47
C LEU A 87 -2.62 -2.28 -6.29
N SER A 88 -1.52 -2.06 -7.01
CA SER A 88 -0.30 -2.89 -6.89
C SER A 88 0.25 -2.89 -5.47
N ILE A 89 0.38 -1.71 -4.85
CA ILE A 89 0.87 -1.62 -3.47
C ILE A 89 -0.14 -2.23 -2.50
N VAL A 90 -1.44 -1.94 -2.68
CA VAL A 90 -2.48 -2.49 -1.80
C VAL A 90 -2.49 -4.02 -1.85
N VAL A 91 -2.31 -4.62 -3.03
CA VAL A 91 -2.23 -6.07 -3.20
C VAL A 91 -1.04 -6.65 -2.43
N HIS A 92 0.13 -6.00 -2.50
CA HIS A 92 1.32 -6.42 -1.77
C HIS A 92 1.09 -6.39 -0.24
N GLU A 93 0.65 -5.24 0.30
CA GLU A 93 0.43 -5.10 1.74
C GLU A 93 -0.74 -5.96 2.25
N TYR A 94 -1.77 -6.16 1.42
CA TYR A 94 -2.87 -7.06 1.72
C TYR A 94 -2.38 -8.51 1.83
N ALA A 95 -1.46 -8.95 0.97
CA ALA A 95 -0.90 -10.29 1.05
C ALA A 95 -0.21 -10.54 2.41
N HIS A 96 0.56 -9.56 2.92
CA HIS A 96 1.10 -9.60 4.28
C HIS A 96 0.00 -9.69 5.34
N GLY A 97 -1.05 -8.87 5.21
CA GLY A 97 -2.17 -8.84 6.14
C GLY A 97 -2.96 -10.15 6.18
N HIS A 98 -3.21 -10.73 5.00
CA HIS A 98 -3.93 -11.98 4.83
C HIS A 98 -3.14 -13.17 5.36
N LEU A 99 -1.82 -13.19 5.13
CA LEU A 99 -0.94 -14.22 5.67
C LEU A 99 -0.75 -14.04 7.19
N GLY A 100 -0.67 -12.80 7.66
CA GLY A 100 -0.27 -12.44 9.03
C GLY A 100 1.21 -12.67 9.26
N SER A 101 2.04 -12.42 8.24
CA SER A 101 3.48 -12.62 8.28
C SER A 101 4.19 -11.53 7.47
N PRO A 102 5.32 -11.00 7.92
CA PRO A 102 6.06 -9.95 7.23
C PRO A 102 7.03 -10.47 6.16
N GLY A 103 7.25 -11.79 6.05
CA GLY A 103 8.20 -12.38 5.11
C GLY A 103 7.61 -12.67 3.72
N HIS A 104 8.46 -12.79 2.71
CA HIS A 104 8.08 -13.09 1.33
C HIS A 104 8.40 -14.55 0.97
N ASP A 105 7.96 -15.47 1.83
CA ASP A 105 8.14 -16.90 1.62
C ASP A 105 7.17 -17.46 0.54
N GLN A 106 7.21 -18.78 0.33
CA GLN A 106 6.33 -19.45 -0.63
C GLN A 106 4.84 -19.17 -0.37
N ARG A 107 4.40 -19.02 0.89
CA ARG A 107 2.98 -18.74 1.19
C ARG A 107 2.62 -17.33 0.77
N PHE A 108 3.53 -16.37 0.95
CA PHE A 108 3.35 -15.02 0.42
C PHE A 108 3.24 -15.04 -1.11
N PHE A 109 4.12 -15.78 -1.80
CA PHE A 109 4.04 -15.97 -3.25
C PHE A 109 2.68 -16.51 -3.70
N GLU A 110 2.17 -17.55 -3.03
CA GLU A 110 0.89 -18.17 -3.38
C GLU A 110 -0.29 -17.19 -3.21
N ILE A 111 -0.33 -16.47 -2.08
CA ILE A 111 -1.36 -15.45 -1.82
C ILE A 111 -1.26 -14.29 -2.81
N LEU A 112 -0.05 -13.78 -3.07
CA LEU A 112 0.18 -12.68 -3.99
C LEU A 112 -0.20 -13.07 -5.42
N SER A 113 0.16 -14.28 -5.85
CA SER A 113 -0.20 -14.79 -7.18
C SER A 113 -1.72 -14.92 -7.34
N HIS A 114 -2.41 -15.44 -6.32
CA HIS A 114 -3.86 -15.53 -6.31
C HIS A 114 -4.52 -14.15 -6.43
N LEU A 115 -4.06 -13.18 -5.65
CA LEU A 115 -4.52 -11.79 -5.71
C LEU A 115 -4.28 -11.18 -7.09
N CYS A 116 -3.07 -11.29 -7.64
CA CYS A 116 -2.75 -10.75 -8.96
C CYS A 116 -3.68 -11.31 -10.03
N LEU A 117 -3.84 -12.64 -10.08
CA LEU A 117 -4.75 -13.30 -11.03
C LEU A 117 -6.20 -12.83 -10.87
N GLY A 118 -6.69 -12.75 -9.63
CA GLY A 118 -8.07 -12.34 -9.34
C GLY A 118 -8.36 -10.88 -9.66
N LEU A 119 -7.32 -10.02 -9.64
CA LEU A 119 -7.43 -8.57 -9.85
C LEU A 119 -6.95 -8.11 -11.23
N GLY A 120 -6.54 -9.06 -12.09
CA GLY A 120 -6.06 -8.75 -13.44
C GLY A 120 -4.66 -8.14 -13.50
N LEU A 121 -3.86 -8.28 -12.45
CA LEU A 121 -2.44 -7.93 -12.43
C LEU A 121 -1.60 -9.12 -12.91
N GLU A 122 -0.37 -8.85 -13.35
CA GLU A 122 0.58 -9.92 -13.69
C GLU A 122 1.00 -10.68 -12.41
N PRO A 123 0.82 -12.01 -12.37
CA PRO A 123 1.28 -12.81 -11.23
C PRO A 123 2.82 -12.90 -11.22
N PRO A 124 3.46 -12.96 -10.03
CA PRO A 124 4.90 -13.16 -9.94
C PRO A 124 5.30 -14.51 -10.54
N VAL A 125 6.51 -14.57 -11.09
CA VAL A 125 7.09 -15.83 -11.60
C VAL A 125 8.03 -16.42 -10.56
N TRP A 126 8.01 -17.75 -10.42
CA TRP A 126 8.92 -18.43 -9.51
C TRP A 126 10.37 -18.34 -10.01
N GLN A 127 11.28 -17.88 -9.15
CA GLN A 127 12.70 -17.70 -9.49
C GLN A 127 13.63 -17.89 -8.27
N PRO A 128 14.94 -18.13 -8.49
CA PRO A 128 15.92 -18.05 -7.41
C PRO A 128 15.87 -16.66 -6.75
N ASP A 129 15.95 -16.60 -5.42
CA ASP A 129 15.84 -15.37 -4.61
C ASP A 129 14.45 -14.70 -4.61
N MET A 130 13.42 -15.51 -4.32
CA MET A 130 12.03 -15.05 -4.21
C MET A 130 11.85 -13.87 -3.26
N GLU A 131 12.57 -13.83 -2.13
CA GLU A 131 12.42 -12.79 -1.12
C GLU A 131 12.73 -11.40 -1.68
N MET A 132 13.85 -11.26 -2.40
CA MET A 132 14.24 -9.98 -3.01
C MET A 132 13.32 -9.61 -4.18
N TYR A 133 12.90 -10.59 -4.96
CA TYR A 133 12.01 -10.40 -6.10
C TYR A 133 10.63 -9.90 -5.68
N LEU A 134 10.02 -10.56 -4.69
CA LEU A 134 8.65 -10.27 -4.24
C LEU A 134 8.53 -8.95 -3.50
N ARG A 135 9.62 -8.45 -2.89
CA ARG A 135 9.66 -7.16 -2.20
C ARG A 135 9.14 -6.00 -3.03
N ASN A 136 9.32 -6.04 -4.35
CA ASN A 136 8.91 -4.97 -5.26
C ASN A 136 7.81 -5.44 -6.24
N TRP A 137 7.14 -6.55 -5.95
CA TRP A 137 6.07 -7.11 -6.78
C TRP A 137 4.71 -6.91 -6.10
N PRO A 138 3.65 -6.50 -6.83
CA PRO A 138 3.64 -6.11 -8.23
C PRO A 138 4.38 -4.80 -8.47
N HIS A 139 4.95 -4.65 -9.67
CA HIS A 139 5.68 -3.44 -10.01
C HIS A 139 4.76 -2.22 -10.04
N CYS A 140 5.25 -1.12 -9.49
CA CYS A 140 4.62 0.19 -9.54
C CYS A 140 5.68 1.25 -9.87
N ALA A 141 5.27 2.33 -10.53
CA ALA A 141 6.19 3.41 -10.85
C ALA A 141 6.38 4.32 -9.64
N SER A 142 7.62 4.38 -9.12
CA SER A 142 7.96 5.31 -8.05
C SER A 142 7.93 6.76 -8.53
N SER A 143 7.36 7.63 -7.70
CA SER A 143 7.34 9.08 -7.86
C SER A 143 8.66 9.69 -7.41
N ALA A 144 9.21 10.59 -8.24
CA ALA A 144 10.45 11.31 -7.93
C ALA A 144 10.28 12.32 -6.78
N ASN A 145 9.06 12.78 -6.51
CA ASN A 145 8.77 13.72 -5.43
C ASN A 145 7.44 13.40 -4.73
N PRO A 146 7.43 12.42 -3.81
CA PRO A 146 6.22 12.02 -3.11
C PRO A 146 5.60 13.14 -2.28
N LEU A 147 6.42 14.03 -1.72
CA LEU A 147 5.97 15.13 -0.89
C LEU A 147 5.11 16.11 -1.68
N ALA A 148 5.37 16.25 -2.98
CA ALA A 148 4.57 17.11 -3.81
C ALA A 148 3.08 16.69 -3.75
N PHE A 149 2.76 15.39 -3.55
CA PHE A 149 1.38 14.86 -3.54
C PHE A 149 0.64 15.48 -2.41
N TRP A 150 1.27 15.35 -1.25
CA TRP A 150 0.79 15.86 -0.01
C TRP A 150 0.75 17.39 0.03
N MET A 151 1.45 18.08 -0.88
CA MET A 151 1.37 19.53 -1.05
C MET A 151 0.33 19.98 -2.10
N GLY A 152 -0.32 19.07 -2.83
CA GLY A 152 -1.29 19.40 -3.87
C GLY A 152 -0.68 20.04 -5.12
N TYR A 153 0.50 19.57 -5.55
CA TYR A 153 1.13 19.95 -6.82
C TYR A 153 0.92 18.91 -7.94
N PHE A 154 -0.24 18.22 -7.93
CA PHE A 154 -0.50 16.95 -8.66
C PHE A 154 -1.48 17.20 -9.79
#